data_AF-A0A292RY40-F1
#
_entry.id   AF-A0A292RY40-F1
#
_cell.length_a   1.000
_cell.length_b   1.000
_cell.length_c   1.000
_cell.angle_alpha   90.00
_cell.angle_beta   90.00
_cell.angle_gamma   90.00
#
_symmetry.space_group_name_H-M   'P 1'
#
loop_
_entity.id
_entity.type
_entity.pdbx_description
1 polymer ?
#
loop_
_entity_poly.entity_id
_entity_poly.type
_entity_poly.pdbx_seq_one_letter_code
_entity_poly.pdbx_strand_id
1 'polypeptide(L)'
;MSKKVLIIGTSPRKNGNSNRLAQEFEKGAREAGNDVDVVYLYDKNINFCKGCLACQKLNHCVIDDDANSITEKIHNAEVIVWATPVYYYEMCGQMKTMIDRSNPLYTMDNKFEDIYLLAAAAEPETSAFDGAIKGLQGWIDCHEKAHLKGVIMKLLFKD
;
A
#
# COMPACT_ATOMS: atom_id res chain seq x y z
N MET A 1 4.41 -14.98 -17.50
CA MET A 1 5.10 -13.71 -17.81
C MET A 1 5.46 -13.04 -16.50
N SER A 2 6.64 -12.43 -16.40
CA SER A 2 7.06 -11.68 -15.20
C SER A 2 6.14 -10.47 -15.00
N LYS A 3 5.61 -10.30 -13.79
CA LYS A 3 4.82 -9.12 -13.40
C LYS A 3 5.70 -8.05 -12.75
N LYS A 4 5.31 -6.78 -12.86
CA LYS A 4 5.88 -5.67 -12.07
C LYS A 4 5.13 -5.52 -10.74
N VAL A 5 5.82 -5.81 -9.65
CA VAL A 5 5.28 -5.78 -8.29
C VAL A 5 5.88 -4.61 -7.53
N LEU A 6 5.02 -3.76 -6.95
CA LEU A 6 5.43 -2.73 -6.01
C LEU A 6 4.96 -3.09 -4.61
N ILE A 7 5.91 -3.22 -3.68
CA ILE A 7 5.63 -3.41 -2.26
C ILE A 7 5.81 -2.10 -1.52
N ILE A 8 4.79 -1.67 -0.78
CA ILE A 8 4.77 -0.44 -0.01
C ILE A 8 4.68 -0.78 1.48
N GLY A 9 5.81 -0.71 2.19
CA GLY A 9 5.88 -0.90 3.63
C GLY A 9 5.55 0.38 4.39
N THR A 10 4.47 0.38 5.15
CA THR A 10 3.91 1.59 5.77
C THR A 10 4.22 1.70 7.26
N SER A 11 4.95 0.73 7.83
CA SER A 11 5.30 0.78 9.25
C SER A 11 6.16 2.01 9.54
N PRO A 12 5.88 2.77 10.62
CA PRO A 12 6.79 3.83 11.08
C PRO A 12 8.09 3.27 11.66
N ARG A 13 8.16 1.96 11.92
CA ARG A 13 9.34 1.29 12.45
C ARG A 13 10.05 0.57 11.31
N LYS A 14 11.32 0.89 11.08
CA LYS A 14 12.17 0.20 10.08
C LYS A 14 12.06 -1.32 10.17
N ASN A 15 12.16 -1.87 11.39
CA ASN A 15 12.10 -3.31 11.67
C ASN A 15 10.70 -3.77 12.17
N GLY A 16 9.62 -3.12 11.73
CA GLY A 16 8.25 -3.48 12.12
C GLY A 16 7.82 -4.86 11.58
N ASN A 17 6.86 -5.49 12.27
CA ASN A 17 6.38 -6.83 11.88
C ASN A 17 5.72 -6.88 10.50
N SER A 18 5.04 -5.81 10.08
CA SER A 18 4.50 -5.71 8.71
C SER A 18 5.60 -5.55 7.66
N ASN A 19 6.70 -4.86 7.97
CA ASN A 19 7.85 -4.78 7.06
C ASN A 19 8.56 -6.14 6.93
N ARG A 20 8.58 -6.95 7.99
CA ARG A 20 9.06 -8.34 7.91
C ARG A 20 8.17 -9.19 7.00
N LEU A 21 6.83 -9.04 7.08
CA LEU A 21 5.93 -9.69 6.11
C LEU A 21 6.23 -9.24 4.68
N ALA A 22 6.48 -7.95 4.47
CA ALA A 22 6.86 -7.41 3.17
C ALA A 22 8.14 -8.05 2.61
N GLN A 23 9.15 -8.29 3.46
CA GLN A 23 10.40 -8.95 3.08
C GLN A 23 10.19 -10.41 2.66
N GLU A 24 9.38 -11.17 3.39
CA GLU A 24 9.06 -12.55 3.01
C GLU A 24 8.23 -12.61 1.72
N PHE A 25 7.28 -11.67 1.54
CA PHE A 25 6.53 -11.54 0.30
C PHE A 25 7.45 -11.18 -0.87
N GLU A 26 8.37 -10.23 -0.69
CA GLU A 26 9.37 -9.85 -1.69
C GLU A 26 10.17 -11.07 -2.15
N LYS A 27 10.68 -11.85 -1.19
CA LYS A 27 11.44 -13.07 -1.48
C LYS A 27 10.63 -14.03 -2.34
N GLY A 28 9.41 -14.37 -1.91
CA GLY A 28 8.54 -15.28 -2.67
C GLY A 28 8.17 -14.76 -4.06
N ALA A 29 7.90 -13.45 -4.19
CA ALA A 29 7.58 -12.82 -5.46
C ALA A 29 8.75 -12.86 -6.45
N ARG A 30 9.99 -12.62 -5.96
CA ARG A 30 11.22 -12.74 -6.75
C ARG A 30 11.52 -14.19 -7.14
N GLU A 31 11.37 -15.14 -6.22
CA GLU A 31 11.54 -16.58 -6.48
C GLU A 31 10.56 -17.10 -7.53
N ALA A 32 9.35 -16.53 -7.59
CA ALA A 32 8.36 -16.79 -8.63
C ALA A 32 8.68 -16.12 -10.00
N GLY A 33 9.81 -15.40 -10.11
CA GLY A 33 10.29 -14.80 -11.35
C GLY A 33 9.67 -13.44 -11.72
N ASN A 34 9.18 -12.68 -10.72
CA ASN A 34 8.63 -11.34 -10.94
C ASN A 34 9.69 -10.23 -10.75
N ASP A 35 9.43 -9.08 -11.36
CA ASP A 35 10.20 -7.85 -11.14
C ASP A 35 9.61 -7.10 -9.94
N VAL A 36 10.39 -6.99 -8.87
CA VAL A 36 9.90 -6.47 -7.58
C VAL A 36 10.67 -5.21 -7.19
N ASP A 37 9.94 -4.14 -6.93
CA ASP A 37 10.42 -2.90 -6.30
C ASP A 37 9.78 -2.73 -4.92
N VAL A 38 10.50 -2.09 -4.01
CA VAL A 38 10.08 -1.91 -2.62
C VAL A 38 10.28 -0.47 -2.18
N VAL A 39 9.25 0.12 -1.58
CA VAL A 39 9.31 1.42 -0.94
C VAL A 39 8.87 1.28 0.52
N TYR A 40 9.66 1.81 1.43
CA TYR A 40 9.28 1.95 2.82
C TYR A 40 8.98 3.42 3.14
N LEU A 41 7.90 3.67 3.89
CA LEU A 41 7.47 5.03 4.22
C LEU A 41 8.18 5.63 5.45
N TYR A 42 8.89 4.82 6.25
CA TYR A 42 9.50 5.28 7.51
C TYR A 42 10.58 6.36 7.33
N ASP A 43 11.16 6.47 6.13
CA ASP A 43 12.20 7.45 5.77
C ASP A 43 11.74 8.37 4.62
N LYS A 44 10.42 8.50 4.43
CA LYS A 44 9.80 9.35 3.40
C LYS A 44 9.08 10.52 4.05
N ASN A 45 9.13 11.67 3.41
CA ASN A 45 8.37 12.84 3.78
C ASN A 45 7.11 12.93 2.93
N ILE A 46 5.95 12.76 3.58
CA ILE A 46 4.64 12.78 2.93
C ILE A 46 3.72 13.66 3.77
N ASN A 47 3.37 14.82 3.24
CA ASN A 47 2.41 15.73 3.88
C ASN A 47 0.98 15.23 3.70
N PHE A 48 0.06 15.76 4.51
CA PHE A 48 -1.37 15.47 4.34
C PHE A 48 -1.94 16.06 3.06
N CYS A 49 -2.94 15.37 2.50
CA CYS A 49 -3.65 15.84 1.33
C CYS A 49 -4.41 17.14 1.66
N LYS A 50 -4.34 18.13 0.77
CA LYS A 50 -5.07 19.40 0.91
C LYS A 50 -6.50 19.35 0.36
N GLY A 51 -6.90 18.25 -0.29
CA GLY A 51 -8.22 18.15 -0.93
C GLY A 51 -8.47 19.14 -2.07
N CYS A 52 -7.42 19.75 -2.64
CA CYS A 52 -7.56 20.83 -3.63
C CYS A 52 -7.92 20.35 -5.05
N LEU A 53 -7.86 19.03 -5.32
CA LEU A 53 -8.17 18.39 -6.60
C LEU A 53 -7.34 18.83 -7.82
N ALA A 54 -6.32 19.68 -7.66
CA ALA A 54 -5.45 20.10 -8.76
C ALA A 54 -4.82 18.90 -9.51
N CYS A 55 -4.53 17.80 -8.80
CA CYS A 55 -3.93 16.61 -9.39
C CYS A 55 -4.79 15.92 -10.45
N GLN A 56 -6.12 16.07 -10.44
CA GLN A 56 -6.99 15.46 -11.46
C GLN A 56 -6.77 16.06 -12.86
N LYS A 57 -6.16 17.24 -12.96
CA LYS A 57 -5.77 17.86 -14.23
C LYS A 57 -4.29 17.69 -14.54
N LEU A 58 -3.45 17.61 -13.50
CA LEU A 58 -1.99 17.59 -13.62
C LEU A 58 -1.40 16.18 -13.68
N ASN A 59 -2.16 15.15 -13.30
CA ASN A 59 -1.71 13.76 -13.10
C ASN A 59 -0.55 13.59 -12.10
N HIS A 60 -0.27 14.61 -11.29
CA HIS A 60 0.64 14.58 -10.15
C HIS A 60 0.16 15.58 -9.09
N CYS A 61 0.67 15.50 -7.86
CA CYS A 61 0.32 16.47 -6.84
C CYS A 61 1.19 17.72 -6.89
N VAL A 62 0.57 18.87 -6.61
CA VAL A 62 1.24 20.17 -6.41
C VAL A 62 2.09 20.26 -5.14
N ILE A 63 1.95 19.32 -4.19
CA ILE A 63 2.86 19.21 -3.06
C ILE A 63 4.06 18.41 -3.56
N ASP A 64 5.21 19.06 -3.59
CA ASP A 64 6.48 18.50 -4.02
C ASP A 64 7.15 17.76 -2.85
N ASP A 65 6.70 16.54 -2.61
CA ASP A 65 7.21 15.62 -1.61
C ASP A 65 7.29 14.19 -2.16
N ASP A 66 7.74 13.23 -1.34
CA ASP A 66 8.02 11.87 -1.81
C ASP A 66 6.79 11.16 -2.40
N ALA A 67 5.57 11.63 -2.10
CA ALA A 67 4.33 11.05 -2.59
C ALA A 67 4.27 11.00 -4.12
N ASN A 68 4.78 12.02 -4.82
CA ASN A 68 4.76 12.06 -6.29
C ASN A 68 5.54 10.88 -6.88
N SER A 69 6.76 10.63 -6.38
CA SER A 69 7.58 9.50 -6.84
C SER A 69 6.93 8.15 -6.52
N ILE A 70 6.24 8.04 -5.38
CA ILE A 70 5.54 6.81 -4.97
C ILE A 70 4.32 6.58 -5.86
N THR A 71 3.54 7.61 -6.17
CA THR A 71 2.40 7.48 -7.10
C THR A 71 2.83 7.10 -8.51
N GLU A 72 3.98 7.60 -8.97
CA GLU A 72 4.53 7.18 -10.27
C GLU A 72 4.92 5.70 -10.28
N LYS A 73 5.52 5.20 -9.19
CA LYS A 73 5.79 3.77 -9.04
C LYS A 73 4.50 2.95 -9.01
N ILE A 74 3.47 3.40 -8.28
CA ILE A 74 2.17 2.73 -8.23
C ILE A 74 1.55 2.64 -9.62
N HIS A 75 1.51 3.77 -10.35
CA HIS A 75 0.96 3.82 -11.71
C HIS A 75 1.60 2.79 -12.66
N ASN A 76 2.92 2.58 -12.51
CA ASN A 76 3.71 1.72 -13.39
C ASN A 76 3.71 0.23 -13.01
N ALA A 77 3.25 -0.12 -11.81
CA ALA A 77 3.19 -1.50 -11.33
C ALA A 77 1.89 -2.19 -11.76
N GLU A 78 1.95 -3.51 -11.95
CA GLU A 78 0.80 -4.36 -12.26
C GLU A 78 0.18 -4.97 -10.98
N VAL A 79 1.00 -5.08 -9.93
CA VAL A 79 0.62 -5.63 -8.62
C VAL A 79 1.06 -4.65 -7.54
N ILE A 80 0.13 -4.26 -6.66
CA ILE A 80 0.41 -3.40 -5.49
C ILE A 80 0.25 -4.20 -4.21
N VAL A 81 1.25 -4.14 -3.34
CA VAL A 81 1.25 -4.83 -2.05
C VAL A 81 1.39 -3.80 -0.94
N TRP A 82 0.33 -3.59 -0.17
CA TRP A 82 0.34 -2.72 1.00
C TRP A 82 0.73 -3.53 2.24
N ALA A 83 1.78 -3.12 2.96
CA ALA A 83 2.22 -3.81 4.17
C ALA A 83 2.13 -2.89 5.40
N THR A 84 1.09 -3.09 6.23
CA THR A 84 0.74 -2.18 7.33
C THR A 84 0.67 -2.87 8.69
N PRO A 85 1.11 -2.21 9.77
CA PRO A 85 0.64 -2.59 11.09
C PRO A 85 -0.83 -2.17 11.24
N VAL A 86 -1.59 -2.95 12.01
CA VAL A 86 -2.95 -2.58 12.44
C VAL A 86 -2.83 -1.77 13.72
N TYR A 87 -3.27 -0.52 13.68
CA TYR A 87 -3.35 0.37 14.84
C TYR A 87 -4.80 0.73 15.08
N TYR A 88 -5.30 0.46 16.29
CA TYR A 88 -6.69 0.70 16.67
C TYR A 88 -7.70 0.14 15.65
N TYR A 89 -7.53 -1.14 15.28
CA TYR A 89 -8.41 -1.87 14.34
C TYR A 89 -8.41 -1.32 12.90
N GLU A 90 -7.41 -0.52 12.53
CA GLU A 90 -7.31 0.12 11.21
C GLU A 90 -5.87 0.10 10.67
N MET A 91 -5.68 0.40 9.38
CA MET A 91 -4.36 0.66 8.81
C MET A 91 -3.64 1.79 9.56
N CYS A 92 -2.31 1.83 9.50
CA CYS A 92 -1.57 2.92 10.14
C CYS A 92 -1.80 4.27 9.44
N GLY A 93 -1.60 5.36 10.18
CA GLY A 93 -1.76 6.72 9.65
C GLY A 93 -0.86 7.03 8.44
N GLN A 94 0.33 6.43 8.38
CA GLN A 94 1.25 6.57 7.23
C GLN A 94 0.64 5.97 5.95
N MET A 95 0.03 4.78 6.06
CA MET A 95 -0.67 4.15 4.93
C MET A 95 -1.84 5.02 4.48
N LYS A 96 -2.70 5.44 5.42
CA LYS A 96 -3.86 6.27 5.10
C LYS A 96 -3.46 7.59 4.44
N THR A 97 -2.38 8.20 4.93
CA THR A 97 -1.81 9.42 4.34
C THR A 97 -1.37 9.16 2.90
N MET A 98 -0.62 8.09 2.62
CA MET A 98 -0.21 7.76 1.25
C MET A 98 -1.40 7.47 0.34
N ILE A 99 -2.44 6.77 0.84
CA ILE A 99 -3.68 6.54 0.09
C ILE A 99 -4.36 7.87 -0.25
N ASP A 100 -4.51 8.80 0.69
CA ASP A 100 -5.10 10.12 0.42
C ASP A 100 -4.28 10.94 -0.57
N ARG A 101 -2.96 10.74 -0.55
CA ARG A 101 -2.01 11.40 -1.45
C ARG A 101 -1.94 10.74 -2.84
N SER A 102 -2.57 9.57 -3.02
CA SER A 102 -2.63 8.83 -4.27
C SER A 102 -3.76 9.24 -5.22
N ASN A 103 -4.52 10.29 -4.87
CA ASN A 103 -5.59 10.83 -5.73
C ASN A 103 -5.18 11.19 -7.19
N PRO A 104 -3.92 11.55 -7.53
CA PRO A 104 -3.53 11.70 -8.94
C PRO A 104 -3.82 10.46 -9.80
N LEU A 105 -3.77 9.26 -9.21
CA LEU A 105 -4.00 7.99 -9.91
C LEU A 105 -5.45 7.85 -10.42
N TYR A 106 -6.40 8.54 -9.81
CA TYR A 106 -7.83 8.39 -10.13
C TYR A 106 -8.17 8.68 -11.60
N THR A 107 -7.44 9.60 -12.24
CA THR A 107 -7.67 10.00 -13.65
C THR A 107 -6.68 9.36 -14.62
N MET A 108 -5.76 8.53 -14.13
CA MET A 108 -4.68 7.93 -14.92
C MET A 108 -5.06 6.52 -15.41
N ASP A 109 -4.53 6.14 -16.57
CA ASP A 109 -4.62 4.74 -17.05
C ASP A 109 -3.59 3.86 -16.33
N ASN A 110 -3.92 3.49 -15.10
CA ASN A 110 -3.04 2.70 -14.24
C ASN A 110 -2.90 1.26 -14.75
N LYS A 111 -1.73 0.66 -14.50
CA LYS A 111 -1.42 -0.73 -14.87
C LYS A 111 -1.83 -1.76 -13.82
N PHE A 112 -2.08 -1.32 -12.58
CA PHE A 112 -2.35 -2.26 -11.48
C PHE A 112 -3.75 -2.86 -11.58
N GLU A 113 -3.83 -4.16 -11.36
CA GLU A 113 -5.09 -4.91 -11.28
C GLU A 113 -5.16 -5.69 -9.96
N ASP A 114 -4.07 -6.38 -9.59
CA ASP A 114 -4.02 -7.19 -8.38
C ASP A 114 -3.50 -6.38 -7.19
N ILE A 115 -4.31 -6.28 -6.12
CA ILE A 115 -3.95 -5.60 -4.88
C ILE A 115 -3.86 -6.61 -3.73
N TYR A 116 -2.78 -6.56 -2.96
CA TYR A 116 -2.58 -7.37 -1.76
C TYR A 116 -2.46 -6.51 -0.51
N LEU A 117 -2.95 -7.04 0.61
CA LEU A 117 -2.76 -6.47 1.94
C LEU A 117 -1.98 -7.43 2.83
N LEU A 118 -0.83 -7.00 3.34
CA LEU A 118 -0.07 -7.67 4.40
C LEU A 118 -0.29 -6.89 5.70
N ALA A 119 -1.01 -7.47 6.65
CA ALA A 119 -1.38 -6.78 7.88
C ALA A 119 -0.87 -7.52 9.11
N ALA A 120 -0.32 -6.77 10.07
CA ALA A 120 0.17 -7.31 11.34
C ALA A 120 -0.56 -6.66 12.52
N ALA A 121 -1.24 -7.47 13.36
CA ALA A 121 -2.01 -7.01 14.51
C ALA A 121 -1.52 -7.64 15.81
N ALA A 122 -1.55 -6.86 16.89
CA ALA A 122 -1.30 -7.37 18.24
C ALA A 122 -2.53 -8.08 18.83
N GLU A 123 -3.72 -7.91 18.28
CA GLU A 123 -4.90 -8.65 18.73
C GLU A 123 -4.84 -10.10 18.19
N PRO A 124 -5.25 -11.14 18.96
CA PRO A 124 -5.30 -12.53 18.49
C PRO A 124 -6.47 -12.87 17.56
N GLU A 125 -7.45 -11.99 17.42
CA GLU A 125 -8.64 -12.20 16.59
C GLU A 125 -8.48 -11.62 15.19
N THR A 126 -8.96 -12.34 14.18
CA THR A 126 -8.87 -11.91 12.77
C THR A 126 -9.76 -10.72 12.46
N SER A 127 -10.80 -10.47 13.26
CA SER A 127 -11.63 -9.26 13.14
C SER A 127 -10.83 -7.97 13.35
N ALA A 128 -9.63 -8.06 13.94
CA ALA A 128 -8.72 -6.93 14.06
C ALA A 128 -8.31 -6.32 12.71
N PHE A 129 -8.42 -7.07 11.62
CA PHE A 129 -8.03 -6.62 10.28
C PHE A 129 -9.18 -6.01 9.47
N ASP A 130 -10.43 -6.17 9.93
CA ASP A 130 -11.63 -5.82 9.14
C ASP A 130 -11.65 -4.34 8.75
N GLY A 131 -11.26 -3.44 9.65
CA GLY A 131 -11.15 -2.00 9.37
C GLY A 131 -10.11 -1.72 8.28
N ALA A 132 -8.88 -2.24 8.44
CA ALA A 132 -7.81 -2.10 7.45
C ALA A 132 -8.19 -2.62 6.06
N ILE A 133 -8.87 -3.78 6.01
CA ILE A 133 -9.38 -4.36 4.76
C ILE A 133 -10.42 -3.42 4.16
N LYS A 134 -11.40 -2.96 4.95
CA LYS A 134 -12.47 -2.08 4.48
C LYS A 134 -11.95 -0.73 4.00
N GLY A 135 -11.01 -0.14 4.73
CA GLY A 135 -10.37 1.13 4.38
C GLY A 135 -9.60 1.03 3.07
N LEU A 136 -8.84 -0.05 2.86
CA LEU A 136 -8.16 -0.29 1.59
C LEU A 136 -9.16 -0.56 0.46
N GLN A 137 -10.22 -1.33 0.72
CA GLN A 137 -11.25 -1.62 -0.28
C GLN A 137 -11.88 -0.34 -0.84
N GLY A 138 -12.11 0.69 -0.01
CA GLY A 138 -12.63 1.97 -0.50
C GLY A 138 -11.71 2.67 -1.52
N TRP A 139 -10.39 2.50 -1.38
CA TRP A 139 -9.45 2.98 -2.40
C TRP A 139 -9.49 2.10 -3.66
N ILE A 140 -9.55 0.78 -3.51
CA ILE A 140 -9.66 -0.17 -4.64
C ILE A 140 -10.91 0.11 -5.46
N ASP A 141 -12.06 0.35 -4.82
CA ASP A 141 -13.34 0.64 -5.47
C ASP A 141 -13.31 1.89 -6.37
N CYS A 142 -12.31 2.77 -6.18
CA CYS A 142 -12.11 3.96 -7.01
C CYS A 142 -11.34 3.67 -8.32
N HIS A 143 -10.82 2.45 -8.51
CA HIS A 143 -10.04 2.05 -9.68
C HIS A 143 -10.68 0.82 -10.34
N GLU A 144 -11.37 1.02 -11.46
CA GLU A 144 -12.26 0.01 -12.08
C GLU A 144 -11.62 -1.35 -12.36
N LYS A 145 -10.33 -1.38 -12.73
CA LYS A 145 -9.60 -2.62 -13.03
C LYS A 145 -9.04 -3.31 -11.79
N ALA A 146 -8.94 -2.59 -10.66
CA ALA A 146 -8.29 -3.07 -9.46
C ALA A 146 -9.21 -3.97 -8.63
N HIS A 147 -8.65 -5.01 -8.04
CA HIS A 147 -9.37 -5.90 -7.14
C HIS A 147 -8.45 -6.40 -6.02
N LEU A 148 -9.04 -6.58 -4.83
CA LEU A 148 -8.33 -7.18 -3.70
C LEU A 148 -8.10 -8.67 -4.00
N LYS A 149 -6.85 -9.04 -4.27
CA LYS A 149 -6.45 -10.38 -4.66
C LYS A 149 -6.18 -11.30 -3.48
N GLY A 150 -5.71 -10.74 -2.36
CA GLY A 150 -5.43 -11.52 -1.17
C GLY A 150 -5.06 -10.67 0.04
N VAL A 151 -5.26 -11.25 1.22
CA VAL A 151 -4.88 -10.66 2.50
C VAL A 151 -4.04 -11.66 3.28
N ILE A 152 -2.84 -11.26 3.71
CA ILE A 152 -1.97 -12.02 4.59
C ILE A 152 -2.00 -11.37 5.96
N MET A 153 -2.47 -12.12 6.94
CA MET A 153 -2.67 -11.66 8.31
C MET A 153 -1.63 -12.29 9.23
N LYS A 154 -0.93 -11.47 10.01
CA LYS A 154 -0.05 -11.93 11.09
C LYS A 154 -0.57 -11.46 12.44
N LEU A 155 -0.92 -12.43 13.26
CA LEU A 155 -1.30 -12.24 14.66
C LEU A 155 -0.02 -12.37 15.49
N LEU A 156 0.35 -11.35 16.25
CA LEU A 156 1.66 -11.32 16.92
C LEU A 156 1.80 -12.26 18.12
N PHE A 157 0.69 -12.82 18.60
CA PHE A 157 0.65 -13.74 19.75
C PHE A 157 0.19 -15.16 19.39
N LYS A 158 0.12 -15.49 18.09
CA LYS A 158 -0.09 -16.86 17.63
C LYS A 158 1.17 -17.28 16.86
N ASP A 159 1.87 -18.27 17.41
CA ASP A 159 3.06 -18.89 16.81
C ASP A 159 2.71 -19.62 15.52
#